data_AF-A0A1Y2S908-F1
#
_entry.id   AF-A0A1Y2S908-F1
#
_cell.length_a   1.000
_cell.length_b   1.000
_cell.length_c   1.000
_cell.angle_alpha   90.00
_cell.angle_beta   90.00
_cell.angle_gamma   90.00
#
_symmetry.space_group_name_H-M   'P 1'
#
loop_
_entity.id
_entity.type
_entity.pdbx_description
1 polymer ?
#
loop_
_entity_poly.entity_id
_entity_poly.type
_entity_poly.pdbx_seq_one_letter_code
_entity_poly.pdbx_strand_id
1 'polypeptide(L)'
;MLIRNIFYLMSIHGIKSVAKLAERLEINQPTLHRTLSGEIKDPKYSTLKTIAEFFGRTPGELMDCDLSVIDGDSPHIYPIDGPEPKYQNFPPEIKTAVINVYKEIVTREAKLFPDPTMISHQTTRLENLAETLVSGFSKLIES
;
A
#
# COMPACT_ATOMS: atom_id res chain seq x y z
N MET A 1 7.27 -4.02 -20.87
CA MET A 1 6.21 -3.87 -19.86
C MET A 1 6.75 -4.15 -18.47
N LEU A 2 7.21 -5.38 -18.22
CA LEU A 2 7.80 -5.84 -16.95
C LEU A 2 8.75 -4.84 -16.25
N ILE A 3 9.80 -4.41 -16.94
CA ILE A 3 10.84 -3.54 -16.38
C ILE A 3 10.23 -2.25 -15.82
N ARG A 4 9.32 -1.62 -16.59
CA ARG A 4 8.61 -0.40 -16.19
C ARG A 4 7.76 -0.63 -14.95
N ASN A 5 7.01 -1.73 -14.92
CA ASN A 5 6.17 -2.09 -13.78
C ASN A 5 7.00 -2.34 -12.51
N ILE A 6 8.15 -3.01 -12.63
CA ILE A 6 9.03 -3.23 -11.48
C ILE A 6 9.63 -1.91 -10.97
N PHE A 7 10.05 -1.01 -11.85
CA PHE A 7 10.54 0.31 -11.41
C PHE A 7 9.45 1.16 -10.77
N TYR A 8 8.21 1.10 -11.29
CA TYR A 8 7.06 1.73 -10.67
C TYR A 8 6.84 1.18 -9.24
N LEU A 9 6.82 -0.14 -9.08
CA LEU A 9 6.68 -0.80 -7.78
C LEU A 9 7.84 -0.42 -6.82
N MET A 10 9.08 -0.41 -7.30
CA MET A 10 10.22 0.05 -6.51
C MET A 10 10.04 1.49 -6.02
N SER A 11 9.50 2.38 -6.85
CA SER A 11 9.26 3.78 -6.49
C SER A 11 8.19 3.93 -5.42
N ILE A 12 7.04 3.27 -5.56
CA ILE A 12 5.95 3.38 -4.57
C ILE A 12 6.34 2.78 -3.20
N HIS A 13 7.23 1.79 -3.19
CA HIS A 13 7.71 1.14 -1.98
C HIS A 13 9.05 1.71 -1.45
N GLY A 14 9.57 2.79 -2.05
CA GLY A 14 10.80 3.44 -1.59
C GLY A 14 12.09 2.62 -1.75
N ILE A 15 12.10 1.63 -2.64
CA ILE A 15 13.27 0.79 -2.92
C ILE A 15 14.22 1.53 -3.87
N LYS A 16 15.29 2.08 -3.32
CA LYS A 16 16.21 2.97 -4.06
C LYS A 16 17.16 2.26 -5.04
N SER A 17 17.35 0.94 -4.93
CA SER A 17 18.31 0.22 -5.78
C SER A 17 17.90 -1.21 -6.09
N VAL A 18 18.32 -1.68 -7.27
CA VAL A 18 18.14 -3.08 -7.71
C VAL A 18 18.87 -4.05 -6.78
N ALA A 19 20.00 -3.65 -6.20
CA ALA A 19 20.72 -4.49 -5.24
C ALA A 19 19.90 -4.76 -3.97
N LYS A 20 19.26 -3.71 -3.40
CA LYS A 20 18.32 -3.90 -2.28
C LYS A 20 17.12 -4.76 -2.64
N LEU A 21 16.62 -4.63 -3.87
CA LEU A 21 15.53 -5.49 -4.32
C LEU A 21 15.97 -6.95 -4.43
N ALA A 22 17.17 -7.20 -4.98
CA ALA A 22 17.75 -8.54 -5.10
C ALA A 22 17.93 -9.21 -3.74
N GLU A 23 18.46 -8.46 -2.76
CA GLU A 23 18.62 -8.91 -1.38
C GLU A 23 17.28 -9.29 -0.74
N ARG A 24 16.26 -8.44 -0.88
CA ARG A 24 14.93 -8.71 -0.32
C ARG A 24 14.18 -9.85 -0.99
N LEU A 25 14.41 -10.07 -2.28
CA LEU A 25 13.81 -11.17 -3.04
C LEU A 25 14.59 -12.49 -2.92
N GLU A 26 15.75 -12.47 -2.25
CA GLU A 26 16.72 -13.58 -2.21
C GLU A 26 17.14 -14.06 -3.63
N ILE A 27 17.12 -13.14 -4.60
CA ILE A 27 17.55 -13.41 -5.98
C ILE A 27 18.98 -12.92 -6.14
N ASN A 28 19.82 -13.69 -6.84
CA ASN A 28 21.19 -13.25 -7.12
C ASN A 28 21.19 -11.92 -7.90
N GLN A 29 21.92 -10.91 -7.40
CA GLN A 29 21.95 -9.56 -7.97
C GLN A 29 22.23 -9.52 -9.48
N PRO A 30 23.19 -10.28 -10.04
CA PRO A 30 23.44 -10.28 -11.48
C PRO A 30 22.23 -10.81 -12.26
N THR A 31 21.51 -11.79 -11.74
CA THR A 31 20.31 -12.33 -12.37
C THR A 31 19.22 -11.27 -12.43
N LEU A 32 18.92 -10.63 -11.29
CA LEU A 32 17.90 -9.59 -11.25
C LEU A 32 18.29 -8.39 -12.13
N HIS A 33 19.56 -8.00 -12.13
CA HIS A 33 20.05 -6.93 -12.99
C HIS A 33 19.86 -7.26 -14.48
N ARG A 34 20.18 -8.49 -14.93
CA ARG A 34 19.96 -8.92 -16.33
C ARG A 34 18.48 -8.99 -16.71
N THR A 35 17.62 -9.33 -15.75
CA THR A 35 16.17 -9.28 -15.93
C THR A 35 15.66 -7.85 -16.10
N LEU A 36 16.13 -6.92 -15.25
CA LEU A 36 15.69 -5.52 -15.28
C LEU A 36 16.37 -4.67 -16.36
N SER A 37 17.53 -5.10 -16.87
CA SER A 37 18.18 -4.47 -18.03
C SER A 37 17.56 -4.89 -19.37
N GLY A 38 16.69 -5.91 -19.38
CA GLY A 38 16.10 -6.46 -20.60
C GLY A 38 17.03 -7.39 -21.38
N GLU A 39 18.18 -7.78 -20.82
CA GLU A 39 19.07 -8.78 -21.41
C GLU A 39 18.38 -10.15 -21.48
N ILE A 40 17.53 -10.45 -20.49
CA ILE A 40 16.67 -11.63 -20.47
C ILE A 40 15.29 -11.23 -21.02
N LYS A 41 14.99 -11.63 -22.27
CA LYS A 41 13.70 -11.38 -22.91
C LYS A 41 12.53 -12.02 -22.16
N ASP A 42 12.71 -13.27 -21.72
CA ASP A 42 11.69 -14.04 -21.02
C ASP A 42 12.25 -14.54 -19.68
N PRO A 43 12.03 -13.80 -18.59
CA PRO A 43 12.43 -14.24 -17.26
C PRO A 43 11.71 -15.54 -16.90
N LYS A 44 12.38 -16.41 -16.14
CA LYS A 44 11.74 -17.63 -15.64
C LYS A 44 10.49 -17.29 -14.84
N TYR A 45 9.43 -18.09 -15.01
CA TYR A 45 8.19 -17.93 -14.26
C TYR A 45 8.43 -17.93 -12.74
N SER A 46 9.39 -18.71 -12.25
CA SER A 46 9.78 -18.71 -10.84
C SER A 46 10.24 -17.33 -10.35
N THR A 47 11.10 -16.65 -11.11
CA THR A 47 11.59 -15.30 -10.81
C THR A 47 10.46 -14.27 -10.85
N LEU A 48 9.61 -14.35 -11.88
CA LEU A 48 8.42 -13.50 -12.02
C LEU A 48 7.46 -13.69 -10.84
N LYS A 49 7.22 -14.94 -10.44
CA LYS A 49 6.37 -15.29 -9.31
C LYS A 49 6.91 -14.70 -8.00
N THR A 50 8.21 -14.87 -7.72
CA THR A 50 8.82 -14.29 -6.52
C THR A 50 8.69 -12.76 -6.47
N ILE A 51 8.94 -12.08 -7.59
CA ILE A 51 8.78 -10.62 -7.67
C ILE A 51 7.31 -10.23 -7.47
N ALA A 52 6.39 -10.95 -8.11
CA ALA A 52 4.96 -10.66 -8.02
C ALA A 52 4.45 -10.82 -6.58
N GLU A 53 4.75 -11.95 -5.95
CA GLU A 53 4.37 -12.25 -4.57
C GLU A 53 4.91 -11.21 -3.58
N PHE A 54 6.17 -10.79 -3.76
CA PHE A 54 6.78 -9.77 -2.93
C PHE A 54 6.06 -8.41 -2.99
N PHE A 55 5.54 -8.04 -4.15
CA PHE A 55 4.78 -6.80 -4.34
C PHE A 55 3.26 -6.98 -4.19
N GLY A 56 2.77 -8.17 -3.82
CA GLY A 56 1.34 -8.46 -3.72
C GLY A 56 0.60 -8.45 -5.06
N ARG A 57 1.30 -8.72 -6.17
CA ARG A 57 0.77 -8.76 -7.54
C ARG A 57 0.81 -10.16 -8.12
N THR A 58 0.20 -10.32 -9.28
CA THR A 58 0.28 -11.54 -10.09
C THR A 58 1.34 -11.41 -11.19
N PRO A 59 1.96 -12.53 -11.64
CA PRO A 59 2.90 -12.51 -12.77
C PRO A 59 2.29 -11.96 -14.07
N GLY A 60 0.98 -12.16 -14.28
CA GLY A 60 0.26 -11.62 -15.43
C GLY A 60 0.17 -10.10 -15.39
N GLU A 61 -0.20 -9.52 -14.24
CA GLU A 61 -0.23 -8.05 -14.08
C GLU A 61 1.15 -7.40 -14.31
N LEU A 62 2.23 -8.06 -13.89
CA LEU A 62 3.59 -7.58 -14.14
C LEU A 62 3.95 -7.53 -15.63
N MET A 63 3.42 -8.44 -16.45
CA MET A 63 3.81 -8.61 -17.86
C MET A 63 2.84 -7.93 -18.82
N ASP A 64 1.54 -8.00 -18.55
CA ASP A 64 0.47 -7.69 -19.51
C ASP A 64 -0.20 -6.35 -19.23
N CYS A 65 -0.01 -5.79 -18.04
CA CYS A 65 -0.70 -4.58 -17.61
C CYS A 65 0.24 -3.38 -17.44
N ASP A 66 -0.32 -2.17 -17.45
CA ASP A 66 0.37 -0.96 -16.99
C ASP A 66 -0.07 -0.65 -15.56
N LEU A 67 0.75 -1.04 -14.58
CA LEU A 67 0.42 -0.86 -13.17
C LEU A 67 0.26 0.61 -12.79
N SER A 68 0.96 1.52 -13.47
CA SER A 68 0.84 2.95 -13.20
C SER A 68 -0.53 3.51 -13.59
N VAL A 69 -1.19 2.91 -14.58
CA VAL A 69 -2.53 3.30 -15.04
C VAL A 69 -3.60 2.63 -14.18
N ILE A 70 -3.40 1.36 -13.80
CA ILE A 70 -4.34 0.61 -12.96
C ILE A 70 -4.46 1.25 -11.58
N ASP A 71 -3.33 1.66 -11.01
CA ASP A 71 -3.28 2.20 -9.66
C ASP A 71 -3.73 3.67 -9.58
N GLY A 72 -3.56 4.44 -10.66
CA GLY A 72 -3.98 5.84 -10.72
C GLY A 72 -3.47 6.66 -9.53
N ASP A 73 -4.39 7.34 -8.84
CA ASP A 73 -4.09 8.15 -7.65
C ASP A 73 -3.97 7.33 -6.35
N SER A 74 -4.20 6.02 -6.39
CA SER A 74 -4.23 5.12 -5.23
C SER A 74 -3.30 3.91 -5.44
N PRO A 75 -1.97 4.08 -5.30
CA PRO A 75 -1.01 2.99 -5.46
C PRO A 75 -1.27 1.84 -4.49
N HIS A 76 -1.15 0.61 -5.00
CA HIS A 76 -1.27 -0.57 -4.14
C HIS A 76 0.00 -0.76 -3.33
N ILE A 77 0.03 -0.20 -2.13
CA ILE A 77 1.18 -0.31 -1.23
C ILE A 77 0.99 -1.54 -0.33
N TYR A 78 1.51 -2.68 -0.76
CA TYR A 78 1.74 -3.82 0.13
C TYR A 78 2.85 -3.48 1.17
N PRO A 79 2.64 -3.69 2.47
CA PRO A 79 3.69 -3.46 3.46
C PRO A 79 4.80 -4.50 3.31
N ILE A 80 5.95 -4.07 2.77
CA ILE A 80 7.10 -4.95 2.47
C ILE A 80 7.91 -5.32 3.72
N ASP A 81 7.94 -4.43 4.73
CA ASP A 81 8.71 -4.61 5.97
C ASP A 81 7.84 -4.34 7.23
N GLY A 82 6.52 -4.31 7.07
CA GLY A 82 5.61 -4.08 8.19
C GLY A 82 5.14 -5.39 8.81
N PRO A 83 4.85 -5.46 10.13
CA PRO A 83 3.97 -6.51 10.61
C PRO A 83 2.71 -6.46 9.73
N GLU A 84 2.21 -7.63 9.30
CA GLU A 84 0.91 -7.72 8.61
C GLU A 84 -0.03 -6.72 9.27
N PRO A 85 -0.68 -5.82 8.52
CA PRO A 85 -1.52 -4.83 9.13
C PRO A 85 -2.52 -5.61 9.99
N LYS A 86 -2.45 -5.41 11.31
CA LYS A 86 -3.18 -6.20 12.33
C LYS A 86 -4.69 -6.27 12.08
N TYR A 87 -5.15 -5.45 11.14
CA TYR A 87 -6.51 -5.19 10.72
C TYR A 87 -6.93 -5.96 9.45
N GLN A 88 -5.99 -6.63 8.76
CA GLN A 88 -6.28 -7.39 7.53
C GLN A 88 -7.08 -8.67 7.82
N ASN A 89 -6.89 -9.25 9.01
CA ASN A 89 -7.60 -10.45 9.48
C ASN A 89 -8.83 -10.16 10.34
N PHE A 90 -9.33 -8.92 10.33
CA PHE A 90 -10.56 -8.63 11.06
C PHE A 90 -11.75 -9.43 10.49
N PRO A 91 -12.61 -9.97 11.37
CA PRO A 91 -13.89 -10.53 10.97
C PRO A 91 -14.67 -9.55 10.08
N PRO A 92 -15.44 -10.05 9.11
CA PRO A 92 -16.21 -9.20 8.19
C PRO A 92 -17.14 -8.23 8.92
N GLU A 93 -17.65 -8.60 10.09
CA GLU A 93 -18.45 -7.69 10.94
C GLU A 93 -17.65 -6.47 11.40
N ILE A 94 -16.41 -6.68 11.87
CA ILE A 94 -15.53 -5.61 12.37
C ILE A 94 -15.11 -4.69 11.22
N LYS A 95 -14.75 -5.25 10.05
CA LYS A 95 -14.42 -4.44 8.86
C LYS A 95 -15.60 -3.56 8.44
N THR A 96 -16.80 -4.11 8.47
CA THR A 96 -18.04 -3.38 8.14
C THR A 96 -18.31 -2.26 9.13
N ALA A 97 -18.14 -2.52 10.44
CA ALA A 97 -18.30 -1.51 11.47
C ALA A 97 -17.31 -0.35 11.31
N VAL A 98 -16.02 -0.64 11.08
CA VAL A 98 -14.99 0.38 10.86
C VAL A 98 -15.30 1.24 9.63
N ILE A 99 -15.70 0.62 8.52
CA ILE A 99 -16.09 1.34 7.29
C ILE A 99 -17.29 2.25 7.54
N ASN A 100 -18.30 1.78 8.26
CA ASN A 100 -19.50 2.56 8.56
C ASN A 100 -19.20 3.75 9.47
N VAL A 101 -18.38 3.54 10.51
CA VAL A 101 -17.93 4.64 11.39
C VAL A 101 -17.16 5.69 10.59
N TYR A 102 -16.24 5.27 9.70
CA TYR A 102 -15.51 6.21 8.86
C TYR A 102 -16.44 6.99 7.92
N LYS A 103 -17.41 6.32 7.28
CA LYS A 103 -18.42 6.98 6.44
C LYS A 103 -19.26 7.98 7.22
N GLU A 104 -19.63 7.67 8.45
CA GLU A 104 -20.39 8.57 9.32
C GLU A 104 -19.55 9.79 9.73
N ILE A 105 -18.28 9.60 10.08
CA ILE A 105 -17.33 10.69 10.36
C ILE A 105 -17.19 11.59 9.13
N VAL A 106 -16.88 11.02 7.95
CA VAL A 106 -16.74 11.78 6.71
C VAL A 106 -18.03 12.52 6.38
N THR A 107 -19.19 11.90 6.52
CA THR A 107 -20.48 12.55 6.23
C THR A 107 -20.81 13.67 7.21
N ARG A 108 -20.45 13.51 8.49
CA ARG A 108 -20.65 14.51 9.54
C ARG A 108 -19.74 15.72 9.35
N GLU A 109 -18.51 15.48 8.91
CA GLU A 109 -17.43 16.47 8.83
C GLU A 109 -17.34 17.12 7.45
N ALA A 110 -17.77 16.45 6.37
CA ALA A 110 -17.84 16.98 5.01
C ALA A 110 -19.02 17.95 4.77
N LYS A 111 -19.74 18.38 5.81
CA LYS A 111 -20.57 19.59 5.71
C LYS A 111 -19.64 20.79 5.57
N LEU A 112 -19.25 21.04 4.33
CA LEU A 112 -18.46 22.20 3.89
C LEU A 112 -19.22 23.48 4.24
N PHE A 113 -18.74 24.18 5.27
CA PHE A 113 -19.13 25.55 5.54
C PHE A 113 -18.01 26.49 5.04
N PRO A 114 -18.33 27.52 4.25
CA PRO A 114 -17.34 28.37 3.58
C PRO A 114 -16.59 29.36 4.52
N ASP A 115 -16.76 29.27 5.84
CA ASP A 115 -16.18 30.22 6.80
C ASP A 115 -14.84 29.70 7.36
N PRO A 116 -13.71 30.42 7.15
CA PRO A 116 -12.37 29.99 7.60
C PRO A 116 -12.22 29.87 9.11
N THR A 117 -13.02 30.60 9.90
CA THR A 117 -13.01 30.50 11.37
C THR A 117 -13.60 29.18 11.86
N MET A 118 -14.55 28.62 11.11
CA MET A 118 -15.17 27.33 11.39
C MET A 118 -14.26 26.15 11.01
N ILE A 119 -13.41 26.32 9.98
CA ILE A 119 -12.45 25.29 9.54
C ILE A 119 -11.43 24.99 10.63
N SER A 120 -10.83 26.02 11.27
CA SER A 120 -9.86 25.81 12.35
C SER A 120 -10.47 25.05 13.53
N HIS A 121 -11.70 25.38 13.90
CA HIS A 121 -12.41 24.69 14.98
C HIS A 121 -12.77 23.24 14.59
N GLN A 122 -13.04 22.97 13.31
CA GLN A 122 -13.22 21.59 12.81
C GLN A 122 -11.91 20.81 12.83
N THR A 123 -10.78 21.39 12.42
CA THR A 123 -9.47 20.72 12.46
C THR A 123 -9.13 20.25 13.87
N THR A 124 -9.25 21.13 14.87
CA THR A 124 -9.00 20.76 16.27
C THR A 124 -9.97 19.70 16.78
N ARG A 125 -11.23 19.70 16.33
CA ARG A 125 -12.21 18.68 16.71
C ARG A 125 -11.92 17.33 16.06
N LEU A 126 -11.49 17.32 14.80
CA LEU A 126 -11.07 16.12 14.07
C LEU A 126 -9.81 15.50 14.69
N GLU A 127 -8.84 16.34 15.07
CA GLU A 127 -7.62 15.91 15.77
C GLU A 127 -7.96 15.24 17.11
N ASN A 128 -8.80 15.89 17.94
CA ASN A 128 -9.25 15.31 19.22
C ASN A 128 -10.03 13.99 19.03
N LEU A 129 -10.85 13.89 17.96
CA LEU A 129 -11.59 12.67 17.65
C LEU A 129 -10.64 11.54 17.22
N ALA A 130 -9.64 11.84 16.39
CA ALA A 130 -8.62 10.90 15.98
C ALA A 130 -7.83 10.39 17.20
N GLU A 131 -7.41 11.28 18.10
CA GLU A 131 -6.74 10.91 19.35
C GLU A 131 -7.61 10.01 20.25
N THR A 132 -8.91 10.32 20.37
CA THR A 132 -9.84 9.54 21.17
C THR A 132 -10.04 8.13 20.59
N LEU A 133 -10.16 8.02 19.27
CA LEU A 133 -10.28 6.73 18.59
C LEU A 133 -9.00 5.91 18.77
N VAL A 134 -7.82 6.50 18.52
CA VAL A 134 -6.53 5.83 18.71
C VAL A 134 -6.38 5.34 20.15
N SER A 135 -6.69 6.18 21.15
CA SER A 135 -6.64 5.80 22.56
C SER A 135 -7.63 4.67 22.90
N GLY A 136 -8.85 4.73 22.38
CA GLY A 136 -9.86 3.70 22.60
C GLY A 136 -9.45 2.35 22.01
N PHE A 137 -8.92 2.34 20.80
CA PHE A 137 -8.40 1.13 20.16
C PHE A 137 -7.14 0.59 20.84
N SER A 138 -6.22 1.45 21.30
CA SER A 138 -5.05 1.01 22.08
C SER A 138 -5.43 0.27 23.36
N LYS A 139 -6.44 0.77 24.09
CA LYS A 139 -6.94 0.10 25.32
C LYS A 139 -7.60 -1.25 25.05
N LEU A 140 -8.25 -1.41 23.89
CA LEU A 140 -8.85 -2.68 23.45
C LEU A 140 -7.80 -3.73 23.06
N ILE A 141 -6.57 -3.31 22.74
CA ILE A 141 -5.47 -4.21 22.34
C ILE A 141 -4.65 -4.65 23.56
N GLU A 142 -4.59 -3.84 24.61
CA GLU A 142 -3.85 -4.14 25.85
C GLU A 142 -4.66 -4.92 26.90
N SER A 143 -5.96 -5.14 26.67
CA SER A 143 -6.89 -5.82 27.59
C SER A 143 -7.24 -7.23 27.17
#